data_AF-A0A9D4XWV4-F1
#
_entry.id   AF-A0A9D4XWV4-F1
#
_cell.length_a   1.000
_cell.length_b   1.000
_cell.length_c   1.000
_cell.angle_alpha   90.00
_cell.angle_beta   90.00
_cell.angle_gamma   90.00
#
_symmetry.space_group_name_H-M   'P 1'
#
loop_
_entity.id
_entity.type
_entity.pdbx_description
1 polymer ?
#
loop_
_entity_poly.entity_id
_entity_poly.type
_entity_poly.pdbx_seq_one_letter_code
_entity_poly.pdbx_strand_id
1 'polypeptide(L)'
;MRVMISTLWILLLYCSIITNYSVVAVAVAGDDSKKCEFPAIYNFGDSNSDTGGLSAAFGQPGYPYGESFFHHAAGRYCDGRLLLDFIAENLDLPYLNAFLDAVGSNFSHGANFATAGSTIRPQNTTLHQVGGFSPFSLNVQFYQFNDFHRRTQIFRKKGGIYKTLLPKAEDFSRALYTFDIGQNDLASGYFQNMSIDQVKAYVPDVLDQFKYVVKNIYENGGRSFWIHNTGPVGCLPYIIELHKVKPDEFDKAGCAIPYNEVAKFFNHELKSAVVQLRKELHLAAITYVDVYSVKYSLISQAKKHGFKEHLRACCGHGGKYNYNKKIGCGGKVKIDGKEILIAKPCKDPSVVVNWDGVHLTQAANKWVFDQIVDGSFSDPPIPLNMACHKHL
;
A
#
# COMPACT_ATOMS: atom_id res chain seq x y z
N MET A 1 -76.36 18.28 47.22
CA MET A 1 -75.59 18.27 45.96
C MET A 1 -74.15 17.93 46.32
N ARG A 2 -73.71 16.65 46.20
CA ARG A 2 -72.88 16.11 45.10
C ARG A 2 -71.76 17.12 44.70
N VAL A 3 -70.47 16.83 44.86
CA VAL A 3 -69.74 15.70 44.24
C VAL A 3 -68.61 15.18 45.14
N MET A 4 -68.40 13.86 45.05
CA MET A 4 -67.42 13.00 45.71
C MET A 4 -65.99 13.22 45.20
N ILE A 5 -64.99 13.18 46.11
CA ILE A 5 -63.57 12.96 45.79
C ILE A 5 -63.06 11.84 46.72
N SER A 6 -62.86 10.65 46.15
CA SER A 6 -62.14 9.49 46.70
C SER A 6 -61.80 8.60 45.48
N THR A 7 -60.66 7.92 45.33
CA THR A 7 -59.93 7.04 46.26
C THR A 7 -58.52 6.70 45.72
N LEU A 8 -57.59 6.55 46.68
CA LEU A 8 -56.47 5.58 46.83
C LEU A 8 -55.36 5.47 45.76
N TRP A 9 -54.12 5.87 46.04
CA TRP A 9 -53.05 5.18 46.82
C TRP A 9 -52.59 3.84 46.22
N ILE A 10 -51.41 3.82 45.57
CA ILE A 10 -50.41 2.74 45.68
C ILE A 10 -49.00 3.35 45.63
N LEU A 11 -48.28 3.22 46.74
CA LEU A 11 -46.83 3.33 46.85
C LEU A 11 -46.15 2.22 46.03
N LEU A 12 -45.22 2.56 45.14
CA LEU A 12 -44.09 1.68 44.83
C LEU A 12 -42.84 2.52 44.57
N LEU A 13 -41.88 2.33 45.48
CA LEU A 13 -40.47 2.68 45.32
C LEU A 13 -39.94 2.14 44.00
N TYR A 14 -39.52 3.03 43.09
CA TYR A 14 -38.46 2.71 42.14
C TYR A 14 -37.28 3.64 42.42
N CYS A 15 -36.37 3.09 43.22
CA CYS A 15 -35.03 3.60 43.44
C CYS A 15 -34.36 3.76 42.07
N SER A 16 -34.16 5.00 41.64
CA SER A 16 -33.40 5.30 40.43
C SER A 16 -31.92 5.09 40.74
N ILE A 17 -31.43 3.87 40.56
CA ILE A 17 -29.99 3.60 40.51
C ILE A 17 -29.50 4.18 39.19
N ILE A 18 -29.11 5.45 39.21
CA ILE A 18 -28.27 6.03 38.18
C ILE A 18 -26.87 5.45 38.43
N THR A 19 -26.54 4.36 37.74
CA THR A 19 -25.15 3.94 37.60
C THR A 19 -24.43 5.03 36.82
N ASN A 20 -23.72 5.89 37.55
CA ASN A 20 -22.66 6.72 36.98
C ASN A 20 -21.59 5.78 36.44
N TYR A 21 -21.71 5.40 35.16
CA TYR A 21 -20.56 4.92 34.40
C TYR A 21 -19.66 6.13 34.17
N SER A 22 -18.83 6.43 35.16
CA SER A 22 -17.62 7.22 34.94
C SER A 22 -16.80 6.45 33.91
N VAL A 23 -16.83 6.92 32.66
CA VAL A 23 -15.86 6.51 31.66
C VAL A 23 -14.52 7.02 32.19
N VAL A 24 -13.81 6.14 32.88
CA VAL A 24 -12.39 6.36 33.16
C VAL A 24 -11.73 6.31 31.80
N ALA A 25 -11.50 7.49 31.21
CA ALA A 25 -10.50 7.63 30.18
C ALA A 25 -9.19 7.18 30.83
N VAL A 26 -8.78 5.95 30.55
CA VAL A 26 -7.43 5.52 30.82
C VAL A 26 -6.58 6.35 29.89
N ALA A 27 -6.07 7.47 30.41
CA ALA A 27 -4.91 8.11 29.83
C ALA A 27 -3.83 7.03 29.84
N VAL A 28 -3.58 6.44 28.68
CA VAL A 28 -2.34 5.70 28.47
C VAL A 28 -1.27 6.73 28.75
N ALA A 29 -0.60 6.59 29.90
CA ALA A 29 0.58 7.37 30.21
C ALA A 29 1.47 7.25 28.98
N GLY A 30 1.70 8.38 28.30
CA GLY A 30 2.63 8.43 27.19
C GLY A 30 3.95 7.92 27.72
N ASP A 31 4.34 6.72 27.29
CA ASP A 31 5.71 6.30 27.41
C ASP A 31 6.52 7.39 26.73
N ASP A 32 7.43 8.02 27.45
CA ASP A 32 8.39 9.04 26.99
C ASP A 32 9.44 8.37 26.08
N SER A 33 8.95 7.45 25.26
CA SER A 33 9.65 6.64 24.30
C SER A 33 10.15 7.59 23.22
N LYS A 34 11.47 7.60 23.08
CA LYS A 34 12.13 8.46 22.09
C LYS A 34 11.66 8.06 20.70
N LYS A 35 11.46 9.06 19.84
CA LYS A 35 11.24 8.84 18.40
C LYS A 35 12.32 7.93 17.84
N CYS A 36 11.91 7.02 16.97
CA CYS A 36 12.80 6.15 16.22
C CYS A 36 13.60 6.98 15.22
N GLU A 37 14.92 6.86 15.30
CA GLU A 37 15.83 7.45 14.32
C GLU A 37 16.21 6.39 13.27
N PHE A 38 15.39 6.31 12.22
CA PHE A 38 15.63 5.42 11.09
C PHE A 38 16.71 6.02 10.16
N PRO A 39 17.88 5.39 10.00
CA PRO A 39 18.91 5.89 9.09
C PRO A 39 18.64 5.55 7.62
N ALA A 40 17.76 4.56 7.38
CA ALA A 40 17.47 4.02 6.06
C ALA A 40 16.07 3.37 6.01
N ILE A 41 15.51 3.28 4.80
CA ILE A 41 14.32 2.48 4.49
C ILE A 41 14.70 1.42 3.45
N TYR A 42 14.27 0.17 3.66
CA TYR A 42 14.33 -0.88 2.66
C TYR A 42 12.91 -1.31 2.30
N ASN A 43 12.49 -0.99 1.08
CA ASN A 43 11.12 -1.23 0.63
C ASN A 43 11.02 -2.46 -0.27
N PHE A 44 9.99 -3.28 -0.04
CA PHE A 44 9.59 -4.41 -0.86
C PHE A 44 8.13 -4.21 -1.27
N GLY A 45 7.79 -4.50 -2.50
CA GLY A 45 6.47 -4.11 -2.95
C GLY A 45 6.15 -4.34 -4.40
N ASP A 46 5.00 -3.81 -4.79
CA ASP A 46 4.56 -3.73 -6.17
C ASP A 46 4.53 -2.29 -6.70
N SER A 47 3.67 -2.01 -7.68
CA SER A 47 3.56 -0.70 -8.32
C SER A 47 3.09 0.41 -7.39
N ASN A 48 2.46 0.09 -6.25
CA ASN A 48 2.06 1.10 -5.26
C ASN A 48 3.26 1.74 -4.53
N SER A 49 4.42 1.08 -4.56
CA SER A 49 5.65 1.56 -3.93
C SER A 49 6.87 1.55 -4.86
N ASP A 50 6.72 1.20 -6.14
CA ASP A 50 7.81 1.16 -7.13
C ASP A 50 8.33 2.57 -7.49
N THR A 51 9.61 2.84 -7.18
CA THR A 51 10.29 4.11 -7.49
C THR A 51 11.18 4.06 -8.74
N GLY A 52 11.11 2.99 -9.53
CA GLY A 52 11.90 2.82 -10.75
C GLY A 52 12.37 1.39 -11.03
N GLY A 53 12.05 0.41 -10.20
CA GLY A 53 12.49 -0.98 -10.33
C GLY A 53 12.04 -1.63 -11.64
N LEU A 54 10.75 -1.54 -12.00
CA LEU A 54 10.30 -2.03 -13.31
C LEU A 54 10.90 -1.19 -14.45
N SER A 55 11.05 0.12 -14.22
CA SER A 55 11.57 1.07 -15.20
C SER A 55 13.00 0.76 -15.62
N ALA A 56 13.86 0.44 -14.65
CA ALA A 56 15.25 0.09 -14.86
C ALA A 56 15.42 -1.19 -15.69
N ALA A 57 14.49 -2.14 -15.57
CA ALA A 57 14.55 -3.43 -16.24
C ALA A 57 13.84 -3.44 -17.61
N PHE A 58 12.69 -2.77 -17.73
CA PHE A 58 11.77 -2.90 -18.87
C PHE A 58 11.38 -1.58 -19.53
N GLY A 59 11.89 -0.46 -19.03
CA GLY A 59 11.58 0.88 -19.53
C GLY A 59 10.55 1.62 -18.66
N GLN A 60 10.73 2.93 -18.58
CA GLN A 60 9.93 3.79 -17.70
C GLN A 60 8.53 4.07 -18.23
N PRO A 61 7.52 4.22 -17.34
CA PRO A 61 6.26 4.81 -17.73
C PRO A 61 6.51 6.27 -18.16
N GLY A 62 6.26 6.57 -19.44
CA GLY A 62 6.50 7.88 -20.02
C GLY A 62 5.49 8.94 -19.56
N TYR A 63 5.47 10.09 -20.23
CA TYR A 63 4.42 11.10 -19.99
C TYR A 63 3.02 10.47 -20.07
N PRO A 64 2.09 10.77 -19.14
CA PRO A 64 2.12 11.84 -18.12
C PRO A 64 2.56 11.42 -16.69
N TYR A 65 3.18 10.26 -16.50
CA TYR A 65 3.62 9.85 -15.17
C TYR A 65 4.67 10.84 -14.60
N GLY A 66 4.49 11.25 -13.35
CA GLY A 66 5.33 12.23 -12.65
C GLY A 66 5.01 13.73 -12.92
N GLU A 67 3.99 14.07 -13.71
CA GLU A 67 3.68 15.46 -14.09
C GLU A 67 3.43 16.44 -12.92
N SER A 68 2.83 15.98 -11.82
CA SER A 68 2.39 16.80 -10.69
C SER A 68 3.50 17.19 -9.72
N PHE A 69 4.67 16.52 -9.74
CA PHE A 69 5.74 16.78 -8.77
C PHE A 69 7.14 16.70 -9.35
N PHE A 70 7.47 15.61 -10.04
CA PHE A 70 8.79 15.45 -10.63
C PHE A 70 8.92 16.27 -11.92
N HIS A 71 7.80 16.54 -12.59
CA HIS A 71 7.71 17.22 -13.89
C HIS A 71 8.46 16.49 -15.02
N HIS A 72 8.73 15.20 -14.80
CA HIS A 72 9.27 14.24 -15.76
C HIS A 72 8.92 12.82 -15.30
N ALA A 73 9.12 11.83 -16.19
CA ALA A 73 8.96 10.42 -15.83
C ALA A 73 10.01 10.03 -14.76
N ALA A 74 9.53 9.69 -13.56
CA ALA A 74 10.37 9.36 -12.40
C ALA A 74 10.20 7.89 -11.96
N GLY A 75 9.83 7.02 -12.90
CA GLY A 75 9.71 5.57 -12.68
C GLY A 75 8.53 5.12 -11.81
N ARG A 76 7.67 6.05 -11.36
CA ARG A 76 6.53 5.80 -10.48
C ARG A 76 5.24 5.68 -11.27
N TYR A 77 4.37 4.74 -10.87
CA TYR A 77 3.04 4.57 -11.45
C TYR A 77 2.03 5.54 -10.83
N CYS A 78 2.35 6.83 -10.88
CA CYS A 78 1.55 7.92 -10.32
C CYS A 78 1.82 9.21 -11.11
N ASP A 79 0.96 10.22 -10.98
CA ASP A 79 1.24 11.58 -11.46
C ASP A 79 2.33 12.27 -10.62
N GLY A 80 2.75 11.72 -9.49
CA GLY A 80 3.81 12.28 -8.67
C GLY A 80 4.33 11.28 -7.64
N ARG A 81 4.39 11.71 -6.37
CA ARG A 81 4.87 10.95 -5.23
C ARG A 81 3.93 9.80 -4.83
N LEU A 82 4.55 8.70 -4.44
CA LEU A 82 3.90 7.53 -3.86
C LEU A 82 3.74 7.67 -2.34
N LEU A 83 2.96 6.78 -1.72
CA LEU A 83 2.86 6.66 -0.26
C LEU A 83 4.25 6.49 0.39
N LEU A 84 5.14 5.73 -0.24
CA LEU A 84 6.52 5.52 0.21
C LEU A 84 7.35 6.83 0.21
N ASP A 85 7.13 7.72 -0.76
CA ASP A 85 7.85 8.99 -0.83
C ASP A 85 7.45 9.90 0.35
N PHE A 86 6.17 9.89 0.76
CA PHE A 86 5.72 10.62 1.94
C PHE A 86 6.20 10.00 3.26
N ILE A 87 6.36 8.67 3.32
CA ILE A 87 7.02 7.98 4.44
C ILE A 87 8.47 8.46 4.56
N ALA A 88 9.22 8.53 3.45
CA ALA A 88 10.60 9.01 3.45
C ALA A 88 10.69 10.48 3.89
N GLU A 89 9.82 11.36 3.37
CA GLU A 89 9.75 12.77 3.79
C GLU A 89 9.49 12.93 5.29
N ASN A 90 8.57 12.15 5.86
CA ASN A 90 8.23 12.24 7.27
C ASN A 90 9.35 11.76 8.21
N LEU A 91 10.23 10.90 7.69
CA LEU A 91 11.39 10.40 8.41
C LEU A 91 12.67 11.21 8.11
N ASP A 92 12.54 12.34 7.42
CA ASP A 92 13.65 13.21 6.99
C ASP A 92 14.71 12.47 6.15
N LEU A 93 14.26 11.52 5.32
CA LEU A 93 15.10 10.73 4.41
C LEU A 93 14.89 11.14 2.95
N PRO A 94 15.92 10.99 2.08
CA PRO A 94 15.74 11.18 0.65
C PRO A 94 14.80 10.12 0.05
N TYR A 95 14.19 10.43 -1.08
CA TYR A 95 13.41 9.44 -1.84
C TYR A 95 14.30 8.25 -2.24
N LEU A 96 13.76 7.04 -2.10
CA LEU A 96 14.52 5.83 -2.34
C LEU A 96 14.78 5.64 -3.84
N ASN A 97 16.04 5.39 -4.18
CA ASN A 97 16.41 4.88 -5.50
C ASN A 97 16.02 3.40 -5.63
N ALA A 98 15.61 3.00 -6.83
CA ALA A 98 15.36 1.60 -7.12
C ALA A 98 16.69 0.83 -7.10
N PHE A 99 16.69 -0.37 -6.52
CA PHE A 99 17.87 -1.23 -6.49
C PHE A 99 18.41 -1.53 -7.90
N LEU A 100 17.51 -1.65 -8.88
CA LEU A 100 17.86 -1.97 -10.26
C LEU A 100 18.40 -0.78 -11.05
N ASP A 101 18.29 0.46 -10.54
CA ASP A 101 18.84 1.63 -11.22
C ASP A 101 20.37 1.62 -11.18
N ALA A 102 20.99 1.53 -12.34
CA ALA A 102 22.46 1.47 -12.47
C ALA A 102 23.13 2.86 -12.48
N VAL A 103 22.39 3.93 -12.75
CA VAL A 103 22.93 5.27 -12.98
C VAL A 103 22.32 6.26 -12.00
N GLY A 104 23.17 6.98 -11.26
CA GLY A 104 22.73 8.06 -10.36
C GLY A 104 22.18 7.61 -9.01
N SER A 105 22.13 6.31 -8.73
CA SER A 105 21.60 5.77 -7.47
C SER A 105 22.50 6.06 -6.28
N ASN A 106 21.89 6.53 -5.19
CA ASN A 106 22.51 6.65 -3.89
C ASN A 106 21.77 5.78 -2.89
N PHE A 107 22.45 4.78 -2.33
CA PHE A 107 21.87 3.82 -1.40
C PHE A 107 22.29 4.07 0.06
N SER A 108 22.86 5.25 0.37
CA SER A 108 23.31 5.58 1.73
C SER A 108 22.17 5.58 2.76
N HIS A 109 20.93 5.79 2.30
CA HIS A 109 19.70 5.80 3.10
C HIS A 109 18.73 4.68 2.73
N GLY A 110 19.27 3.59 2.19
CA GLY A 110 18.51 2.39 1.83
C GLY A 110 18.18 2.30 0.34
N ALA A 111 17.31 1.35 -0.01
CA ALA A 111 17.02 0.98 -1.39
C ALA A 111 15.59 0.46 -1.53
N ASN A 112 15.01 0.66 -2.72
CA ASN A 112 13.70 0.12 -3.05
C ASN A 112 13.81 -1.08 -3.99
N PHE A 113 13.30 -2.23 -3.57
CA PHE A 113 13.26 -3.47 -4.34
C PHE A 113 11.90 -3.73 -5.00
N ALA A 114 10.90 -2.88 -4.73
CA ALA A 114 9.58 -3.00 -5.34
C ALA A 114 9.65 -2.85 -6.87
N THR A 115 8.82 -3.62 -7.57
CA THR A 115 8.64 -3.46 -9.01
C THR A 115 7.17 -3.57 -9.39
N ALA A 116 6.72 -2.75 -10.34
CA ALA A 116 5.35 -2.76 -10.78
C ALA A 116 4.88 -4.12 -11.32
N GLY A 117 3.71 -4.58 -10.88
CA GLY A 117 3.19 -5.90 -11.21
C GLY A 117 3.83 -7.06 -10.44
N SER A 118 4.64 -6.79 -9.40
CA SER A 118 5.17 -7.85 -8.53
C SER A 118 4.08 -8.52 -7.72
N THR A 119 4.22 -9.84 -7.59
CA THR A 119 3.44 -10.72 -6.73
C THR A 119 4.31 -11.25 -5.60
N ILE A 120 3.71 -11.69 -4.50
CA ILE A 120 4.41 -12.41 -3.44
C ILE A 120 4.89 -13.75 -4.01
N ARG A 121 3.98 -14.53 -4.61
CA ARG A 121 4.32 -15.81 -5.24
C ARG A 121 4.78 -15.60 -6.69
N PRO A 122 5.86 -16.25 -7.16
CA PRO A 122 6.24 -16.24 -8.57
C PRO A 122 5.09 -16.68 -9.48
N GLN A 123 4.92 -16.01 -10.61
CA GLN A 123 3.90 -16.35 -11.60
C GLN A 123 4.51 -17.15 -12.76
N ASN A 124 3.71 -18.04 -13.35
CA ASN A 124 4.10 -18.79 -14.55
C ASN A 124 3.85 -18.01 -15.85
N THR A 125 3.56 -16.71 -15.74
CA THR A 125 3.38 -15.79 -16.87
C THR A 125 4.54 -14.79 -16.95
N THR A 126 4.77 -14.23 -18.13
CA THR A 126 5.76 -13.17 -18.33
C THR A 126 5.07 -11.82 -18.50
N LEU A 127 5.78 -10.73 -18.20
CA LEU A 127 5.29 -9.35 -18.31
C LEU A 127 4.69 -9.02 -19.70
N HIS A 128 5.14 -9.69 -20.76
CA HIS A 128 4.69 -9.45 -22.14
C HIS A 128 3.42 -10.22 -22.52
N GLN A 129 2.95 -11.14 -21.68
CA GLN A 129 1.70 -11.86 -21.90
C GLN A 129 0.52 -11.02 -21.41
N VAL A 130 -0.67 -11.26 -21.98
CA VAL A 130 -1.91 -10.65 -21.48
C VAL A 130 -2.17 -11.16 -20.07
N GLY A 131 -2.29 -10.26 -19.09
CA GLY A 131 -2.34 -10.65 -17.68
C GLY A 131 -0.99 -11.15 -17.14
N GLY A 132 0.11 -10.71 -17.77
CA GLY A 132 1.47 -10.93 -17.31
C GLY A 132 1.82 -10.14 -16.06
N PHE A 133 2.73 -10.68 -15.25
CA PHE A 133 3.22 -10.05 -14.02
C PHE A 133 4.73 -9.87 -14.06
N SER A 134 5.26 -9.06 -13.14
CA SER A 134 6.69 -8.82 -13.04
C SER A 134 7.44 -10.12 -12.72
N PRO A 135 8.60 -10.38 -13.36
CA PRO A 135 9.46 -11.48 -12.97
C PRO A 135 10.17 -11.25 -11.62
N PHE A 136 10.06 -10.05 -11.04
CA PHE A 136 10.62 -9.72 -9.74
C PHE A 136 9.58 -9.91 -8.63
N SER A 137 9.13 -11.15 -8.43
CA SER A 137 8.28 -11.52 -7.28
C SER A 137 9.01 -11.31 -5.95
N LEU A 138 8.29 -11.32 -4.83
CA LEU A 138 8.85 -10.96 -3.51
C LEU A 138 10.10 -11.78 -3.14
N ASN A 139 10.15 -13.06 -3.48
CA ASN A 139 11.36 -13.88 -3.30
C ASN A 139 12.56 -13.36 -4.11
N VAL A 140 12.35 -12.86 -5.33
CA VAL A 140 13.40 -12.25 -6.16
C VAL A 140 13.84 -10.91 -5.58
N GLN A 141 12.90 -10.08 -5.12
CA GLN A 141 13.22 -8.84 -4.39
C GLN A 141 14.05 -9.13 -3.13
N PHE A 142 13.73 -10.20 -2.42
CA PHE A 142 14.54 -10.69 -1.31
C PHE A 142 15.94 -11.14 -1.74
N TYR A 143 16.09 -11.88 -2.85
CA TYR A 143 17.41 -12.26 -3.36
C TYR A 143 18.27 -11.05 -3.73
N GLN A 144 17.66 -10.04 -4.33
CA GLN A 144 18.29 -8.75 -4.61
C GLN A 144 18.74 -8.07 -3.32
N PHE A 145 17.87 -7.99 -2.31
CA PHE A 145 18.23 -7.45 -0.99
C PHE A 145 19.36 -8.22 -0.32
N ASN A 146 19.32 -9.55 -0.32
CA ASN A 146 20.32 -10.39 0.31
C ASN A 146 21.71 -10.20 -0.34
N ASP A 147 21.76 -10.12 -1.68
CA ASP A 147 23.01 -9.81 -2.39
C ASP A 147 23.48 -8.36 -2.13
N PHE A 148 22.55 -7.40 -2.14
CA PHE A 148 22.81 -5.99 -1.82
C PHE A 148 23.39 -5.84 -0.40
N HIS A 149 22.75 -6.42 0.61
CA HIS A 149 23.19 -6.41 2.01
C HIS A 149 24.64 -6.88 2.13
N ARG A 150 24.95 -8.05 1.56
CA ARG A 150 26.32 -8.61 1.60
C ARG A 150 27.33 -7.77 0.82
N ARG A 151 27.00 -7.37 -0.42
CA ARG A 151 27.97 -6.70 -1.31
C ARG A 151 28.23 -5.26 -0.91
N THR A 152 27.23 -4.54 -0.39
CA THR A 152 27.44 -3.17 0.10
C THR A 152 28.55 -3.11 1.13
N GLN A 153 28.62 -4.09 2.04
CA GLN A 153 29.68 -4.16 3.06
C GLN A 153 31.06 -4.45 2.46
N ILE A 154 31.14 -5.26 1.41
CA ILE A 154 32.38 -5.54 0.69
C ILE A 154 32.89 -4.28 -0.02
N PHE A 155 32.02 -3.58 -0.76
CA PHE A 155 32.42 -2.40 -1.52
C PHE A 155 32.66 -1.18 -0.64
N ARG A 156 31.88 -0.99 0.44
CA ARG A 156 32.08 0.11 1.39
C ARG A 156 33.47 0.06 2.05
N LYS A 157 34.01 -1.13 2.32
CA LYS A 157 35.37 -1.32 2.85
C LYS A 157 36.47 -0.82 1.89
N LYS A 158 36.19 -0.72 0.59
CA LYS A 158 37.14 -0.18 -0.40
C LYS A 158 37.36 1.33 -0.26
N GLY A 159 36.55 2.05 0.53
CA GLY A 159 36.70 3.48 0.74
C GLY A 159 36.22 4.34 -0.43
N GLY A 160 36.66 5.60 -0.48
CA GLY A 160 36.29 6.55 -1.53
C GLY A 160 34.78 6.75 -1.65
N ILE A 161 34.29 6.84 -2.88
CA ILE A 161 32.87 7.11 -3.19
C ILE A 161 31.92 6.04 -2.59
N TYR A 162 32.38 4.79 -2.42
CA TYR A 162 31.58 3.72 -1.84
C TYR A 162 31.22 3.97 -0.37
N LYS A 163 32.04 4.73 0.38
CA LYS A 163 31.70 5.14 1.75
C LYS A 163 30.60 6.22 1.79
N THR A 164 30.37 6.91 0.69
CA THR A 164 29.33 7.94 0.59
C THR A 164 28.03 7.35 0.05
N LEU A 165 28.09 6.44 -0.93
CA LEU A 165 26.91 5.95 -1.66
C LEU A 165 26.29 4.66 -1.12
N LEU A 166 26.95 3.92 -0.23
CA LEU A 166 26.46 2.63 0.28
C LEU A 166 26.12 2.71 1.78
N PRO A 167 25.17 1.93 2.30
CA PRO A 167 24.76 1.99 3.71
C PRO A 167 25.83 1.43 4.65
N LYS A 168 25.87 1.89 5.90
CA LYS A 168 26.72 1.29 6.94
C LYS A 168 26.11 -0.04 7.42
N ALA A 169 26.93 -0.90 8.02
CA ALA A 169 26.46 -2.20 8.50
C ALA A 169 25.39 -2.05 9.58
N GLU A 170 25.60 -1.13 10.51
CA GLU A 170 24.71 -0.81 11.61
C GLU A 170 23.37 -0.18 11.17
N ASP A 171 23.30 0.37 9.95
CA ASP A 171 22.08 0.99 9.45
C ASP A 171 21.02 -0.08 9.15
N PHE A 172 21.41 -1.30 8.78
CA PHE A 172 20.45 -2.38 8.47
C PHE A 172 19.62 -2.83 9.66
N SER A 173 20.21 -2.90 10.87
CA SER A 173 19.47 -3.30 12.06
C SER A 173 18.59 -2.19 12.63
N ARG A 174 18.85 -0.94 12.22
CA ARG A 174 18.09 0.25 12.59
C ARG A 174 17.10 0.70 11.52
N ALA A 175 17.11 0.11 10.33
CA ALA A 175 16.29 0.54 9.20
C ALA A 175 14.81 0.17 9.39
N LEU A 176 13.95 0.94 8.69
CA LEU A 176 12.55 0.59 8.52
C LEU A 176 12.39 -0.30 7.27
N TYR A 177 11.77 -1.46 7.43
CA TYR A 177 11.46 -2.39 6.35
C TYR A 177 9.98 -2.27 5.99
N THR A 178 9.67 -1.76 4.81
CA THR A 178 8.28 -1.51 4.38
C THR A 178 7.81 -2.56 3.36
N PHE A 179 6.54 -2.95 3.45
CA PHE A 179 5.91 -3.90 2.53
C PHE A 179 4.56 -3.37 2.04
N ASP A 180 4.40 -3.23 0.72
CA ASP A 180 3.11 -2.99 0.05
C ASP A 180 3.02 -3.94 -1.16
N ILE A 181 2.52 -5.15 -0.90
CA ILE A 181 2.48 -6.26 -1.87
C ILE A 181 1.33 -7.23 -1.56
N GLY A 182 0.85 -7.94 -2.59
CA GLY A 182 -0.19 -8.97 -2.48
C GLY A 182 -1.43 -8.68 -3.32
N GLN A 183 -1.64 -7.42 -3.73
CA GLN A 183 -2.75 -7.06 -4.63
C GLN A 183 -2.68 -7.82 -5.96
N ASN A 184 -1.48 -7.91 -6.53
CA ASN A 184 -1.26 -8.59 -7.80
C ASN A 184 -1.42 -10.11 -7.69
N ASP A 185 -1.22 -10.73 -6.53
CA ASP A 185 -1.47 -12.16 -6.35
C ASP A 185 -2.95 -12.45 -6.62
N LEU A 186 -3.85 -11.66 -6.02
CA LEU A 186 -5.30 -11.76 -6.27
C LEU A 186 -5.64 -11.48 -7.73
N ALA A 187 -5.08 -10.39 -8.28
CA ALA A 187 -5.30 -10.03 -9.68
C ALA A 187 -4.86 -11.14 -10.64
N SER A 188 -3.74 -11.81 -10.36
CA SER A 188 -3.21 -12.90 -11.20
C SER A 188 -4.18 -14.06 -11.32
N GLY A 189 -4.83 -14.44 -10.22
CA GLY A 189 -5.87 -15.46 -10.28
C GLY A 189 -7.01 -15.07 -11.23
N TYR A 190 -7.47 -13.82 -11.17
CA TYR A 190 -8.55 -13.35 -12.03
C TYR A 190 -8.16 -13.27 -13.51
N PHE A 191 -6.92 -12.84 -13.82
CA PHE A 191 -6.40 -12.88 -15.19
C PHE A 191 -6.26 -14.29 -15.76
N GLN A 192 -6.14 -15.29 -14.88
CA GLN A 192 -6.15 -16.72 -15.23
C GLN A 192 -7.57 -17.34 -15.20
N ASN A 193 -8.62 -16.52 -15.14
CA ASN A 193 -10.03 -16.93 -15.07
C ASN A 193 -10.36 -17.82 -13.86
N MET A 194 -9.62 -17.70 -12.76
CA MET A 194 -9.96 -18.40 -11.52
C MET A 194 -11.22 -17.78 -10.88
N SER A 195 -12.02 -18.63 -10.24
CA SER A 195 -13.15 -18.18 -9.42
C SER A 195 -12.69 -17.49 -8.14
N ILE A 196 -13.60 -16.76 -7.50
CA ILE A 196 -13.37 -16.15 -6.18
C ILE A 196 -12.85 -17.18 -5.15
N ASP A 197 -13.43 -18.37 -5.12
CA ASP A 197 -13.03 -19.43 -4.18
C ASP A 197 -11.66 -20.01 -4.51
N GLN A 198 -11.35 -20.19 -5.80
CA GLN A 198 -10.02 -20.62 -6.23
C GLN A 198 -8.94 -19.61 -5.85
N VAL A 199 -9.24 -18.30 -5.94
CA VAL A 199 -8.33 -17.25 -5.51
C VAL A 199 -8.13 -17.28 -3.99
N LYS A 200 -9.20 -17.38 -3.21
CA LYS A 200 -9.10 -17.52 -1.74
C LYS A 200 -8.29 -18.77 -1.34
N ALA A 201 -8.45 -19.88 -2.05
CA ALA A 201 -7.82 -21.15 -1.72
C ALA A 201 -6.28 -21.11 -1.72
N TYR A 202 -5.64 -20.26 -2.53
CA TYR A 202 -4.17 -20.16 -2.55
C TYR A 202 -3.59 -19.05 -1.66
N VAL A 203 -4.41 -18.20 -1.03
CA VAL A 203 -3.93 -17.12 -0.14
C VAL A 203 -3.02 -17.64 0.99
N PRO A 204 -3.31 -18.80 1.64
CA PRO A 204 -2.40 -19.34 2.65
C PRO A 204 -0.97 -19.59 2.13
N ASP A 205 -0.82 -20.18 0.93
CA ASP A 205 0.48 -20.41 0.28
C ASP A 205 1.21 -19.09 -0.01
N VAL A 206 0.47 -18.09 -0.49
CA VAL A 206 0.99 -16.73 -0.71
C VAL A 206 1.57 -16.16 0.60
N LEU A 207 0.86 -16.29 1.71
CA LEU A 207 1.29 -15.75 2.99
C LEU A 207 2.40 -16.57 3.66
N ASP A 208 2.52 -17.86 3.37
CA ASP A 208 3.68 -18.65 3.79
C ASP A 208 4.98 -18.13 3.13
N GLN A 209 4.93 -17.76 1.85
CA GLN A 209 6.06 -17.15 1.15
C GLN A 209 6.37 -15.73 1.66
N PHE A 210 5.34 -14.94 1.99
CA PHE A 210 5.52 -13.65 2.65
C PHE A 210 6.25 -13.80 3.99
N LYS A 211 5.76 -14.69 4.87
CA LYS A 211 6.38 -14.98 6.16
C LYS A 211 7.83 -15.44 6.00
N TYR A 212 8.11 -16.28 5.00
CA TYR A 212 9.47 -16.73 4.70
C TYR A 212 10.40 -15.54 4.42
N VAL A 213 10.00 -14.58 3.59
CA VAL A 213 10.84 -13.40 3.28
C VAL A 213 11.04 -12.53 4.51
N VAL A 214 10.00 -12.24 5.29
CA VAL A 214 10.11 -11.45 6.53
C VAL A 214 11.07 -12.10 7.52
N LYS A 215 10.98 -13.42 7.71
CA LYS A 215 11.91 -14.19 8.57
C LYS A 215 13.35 -14.07 8.08
N ASN A 216 13.60 -14.20 6.78
CA ASN A 216 14.97 -14.10 6.27
C ASN A 216 15.55 -12.69 6.38
N ILE A 217 14.73 -11.64 6.24
CA ILE A 217 15.17 -10.26 6.51
C ILE A 217 15.52 -10.08 7.99
N TYR A 218 14.73 -10.68 8.89
CA TYR A 218 15.02 -10.70 10.32
C TYR A 218 16.34 -11.41 10.64
N GLU A 219 16.61 -12.57 10.02
CA GLU A 219 17.89 -13.29 10.17
C GLU A 219 19.08 -12.47 9.65
N ASN A 220 18.85 -11.58 8.66
CA ASN A 220 19.83 -10.61 8.18
C ASN A 220 19.88 -9.31 9.00
N GLY A 221 19.30 -9.31 10.19
CA GLY A 221 19.40 -8.20 11.14
C GLY A 221 18.25 -7.20 11.10
N GLY A 222 17.24 -7.34 10.23
CA GLY A 222 16.10 -6.44 10.20
C GLY A 222 15.25 -6.49 11.48
N ARG A 223 14.85 -5.31 12.00
CA ARG A 223 14.15 -5.21 13.30
C ARG A 223 12.85 -4.43 13.28
N SER A 224 12.61 -3.52 12.34
CA SER A 224 11.40 -2.69 12.32
C SER A 224 10.65 -2.89 11.01
N PHE A 225 9.45 -3.44 11.07
CA PHE A 225 8.66 -3.82 9.90
C PHE A 225 7.35 -3.04 9.86
N TRP A 226 7.06 -2.41 8.72
CA TRP A 226 5.84 -1.64 8.46
C TRP A 226 5.10 -2.25 7.27
N ILE A 227 4.09 -3.05 7.56
CA ILE A 227 3.46 -3.96 6.59
C ILE A 227 2.07 -3.43 6.28
N HIS A 228 1.86 -2.99 5.03
CA HIS A 228 0.55 -2.59 4.53
C HIS A 228 -0.24 -3.84 4.13
N ASN A 229 -1.54 -3.81 4.40
CA ASN A 229 -2.47 -4.75 3.81
C ASN A 229 -2.83 -4.35 2.36
N THR A 230 -3.61 -5.15 1.63
CA THR A 230 -4.00 -4.80 0.27
C THR A 230 -5.19 -3.85 0.23
N GLY A 231 -5.25 -2.99 -0.79
CA GLY A 231 -6.35 -2.05 -1.00
C GLY A 231 -7.66 -2.71 -1.47
N PRO A 232 -8.74 -1.93 -1.63
CA PRO A 232 -10.03 -2.45 -2.09
C PRO A 232 -10.00 -2.77 -3.60
N VAL A 233 -9.60 -4.00 -3.94
CA VAL A 233 -9.46 -4.50 -5.33
C VAL A 233 -10.74 -4.33 -6.15
N GLY A 234 -11.91 -4.52 -5.53
CA GLY A 234 -13.20 -4.35 -6.20
C GLY A 234 -13.52 -2.91 -6.61
N CYS A 235 -12.78 -1.92 -6.10
CA CYS A 235 -12.92 -0.53 -6.50
C CYS A 235 -12.03 -0.15 -7.68
N LEU A 236 -11.18 -1.06 -8.18
CA LEU A 236 -10.25 -0.73 -9.26
C LEU A 236 -10.97 -0.77 -10.62
N PRO A 237 -10.89 0.29 -11.43
CA PRO A 237 -11.54 0.35 -12.75
C PRO A 237 -11.27 -0.85 -13.65
N TYR A 238 -10.04 -1.38 -13.66
CA TYR A 238 -9.74 -2.56 -14.47
C TYR A 238 -10.52 -3.81 -14.02
N ILE A 239 -10.73 -3.99 -12.71
CA ILE A 239 -11.52 -5.10 -12.18
C ILE A 239 -12.98 -4.96 -12.61
N ILE A 240 -13.53 -3.77 -12.44
CA ILE A 240 -14.93 -3.47 -12.76
C ILE A 240 -15.22 -3.64 -14.25
N GLU A 241 -14.35 -3.13 -15.12
CA GLU A 241 -14.52 -3.19 -16.58
C GLU A 241 -14.23 -4.58 -17.17
N LEU A 242 -13.23 -5.31 -16.67
CA LEU A 242 -12.82 -6.59 -17.26
C LEU A 242 -13.72 -7.77 -16.85
N HIS A 243 -14.24 -7.78 -15.63
CA HIS A 243 -14.91 -8.96 -15.07
C HIS A 243 -16.44 -8.90 -15.08
N LYS A 244 -17.05 -7.86 -15.67
CA LYS A 244 -18.50 -7.76 -15.92
C LYS A 244 -19.37 -8.17 -14.72
N VAL A 245 -19.07 -7.56 -13.56
CA VAL A 245 -19.77 -7.78 -12.29
C VAL A 245 -21.26 -7.44 -12.43
N LYS A 246 -22.14 -8.23 -11.82
CA LYS A 246 -23.58 -8.00 -11.94
C LYS A 246 -24.00 -6.69 -11.25
N PRO A 247 -25.05 -5.99 -11.72
CA PRO A 247 -25.46 -4.72 -11.13
C PRO A 247 -25.78 -4.77 -9.63
N ASP A 248 -26.26 -5.90 -9.13
CA ASP A 248 -26.60 -6.15 -7.72
C ASP A 248 -25.38 -6.54 -6.85
N GLU A 249 -24.20 -6.72 -7.46
CA GLU A 249 -22.95 -7.08 -6.79
C GLU A 249 -22.03 -5.86 -6.58
N PHE A 250 -22.58 -4.65 -6.68
CA PHE A 250 -21.89 -3.40 -6.35
C PHE A 250 -22.35 -2.83 -5.02
N ASP A 251 -21.41 -2.34 -4.22
CA ASP A 251 -21.74 -1.58 -3.01
C ASP A 251 -22.17 -0.14 -3.33
N LYS A 252 -22.53 0.62 -2.30
CA LYS A 252 -22.97 2.03 -2.44
C LYS A 252 -21.88 2.95 -2.99
N ALA A 253 -20.60 2.58 -2.87
CA ALA A 253 -19.48 3.34 -3.42
C ALA A 253 -19.24 3.02 -4.91
N GLY A 254 -19.89 1.97 -5.44
CA GLY A 254 -19.72 1.48 -6.80
C GLY A 254 -18.58 0.47 -6.95
N CYS A 255 -18.11 -0.12 -5.84
CA CYS A 255 -17.08 -1.15 -5.85
C CYS A 255 -17.70 -2.55 -5.93
N ALA A 256 -17.04 -3.44 -6.66
CA ALA A 256 -17.46 -4.83 -6.81
C ALA A 256 -17.27 -5.61 -5.51
N ILE A 257 -18.38 -6.03 -4.90
CA ILE A 257 -18.43 -6.72 -3.59
C ILE A 257 -17.58 -8.01 -3.62
N PRO A 258 -17.73 -8.94 -4.60
CA PRO A 258 -17.03 -10.22 -4.55
C PRO A 258 -15.50 -10.09 -4.51
N TYR A 259 -14.95 -9.10 -5.21
CA TYR A 259 -13.50 -8.83 -5.26
C TYR A 259 -13.00 -8.16 -3.98
N ASN A 260 -13.79 -7.24 -3.41
CA ASN A 260 -13.49 -6.65 -2.11
C ASN A 260 -13.54 -7.69 -0.98
N GLU A 261 -14.41 -8.70 -1.06
CA GLU A 261 -14.44 -9.80 -0.08
C GLU A 261 -13.20 -10.69 -0.14
N VAL A 262 -12.57 -10.85 -1.32
CA VAL A 262 -11.27 -11.53 -1.41
C VAL A 262 -10.15 -10.67 -0.83
N ALA A 263 -10.13 -9.37 -1.13
CA ALA A 263 -9.16 -8.45 -0.55
C ALA A 263 -9.24 -8.44 0.99
N LYS A 264 -10.45 -8.40 1.56
CA LYS A 264 -10.67 -8.52 3.01
C LYS A 264 -10.22 -9.87 3.56
N PHE A 265 -10.47 -10.96 2.84
CA PHE A 265 -9.99 -12.29 3.23
C PHE A 265 -8.45 -12.34 3.28
N PHE A 266 -7.78 -11.85 2.24
CA PHE A 266 -6.31 -11.72 2.23
C PHE A 266 -5.81 -10.89 3.41
N ASN A 267 -6.44 -9.75 3.69
CA ASN A 267 -6.07 -8.86 4.79
C ASN A 267 -6.25 -9.51 6.16
N HIS A 268 -7.32 -10.30 6.35
CA HIS A 268 -7.53 -11.09 7.56
C HIS A 268 -6.40 -12.11 7.78
N GLU A 269 -6.09 -12.89 6.74
CA GLU A 269 -5.03 -13.90 6.80
C GLU A 269 -3.64 -13.26 6.98
N LEU A 270 -3.36 -12.11 6.34
CA LEU A 270 -2.12 -11.35 6.52
C LEU A 270 -1.98 -10.86 7.96
N LYS A 271 -3.06 -10.36 8.58
CA LYS A 271 -3.05 -9.96 9.99
C LYS A 271 -2.71 -11.15 10.89
N SER A 272 -3.29 -12.32 10.64
CA SER A 272 -2.94 -13.57 11.33
C SER A 272 -1.47 -13.95 11.15
N ALA A 273 -0.93 -13.80 9.94
CA ALA A 273 0.49 -14.03 9.66
C ALA A 273 1.39 -13.04 10.42
N VAL A 274 1.03 -11.76 10.51
CA VAL A 274 1.76 -10.76 11.31
C VAL A 274 1.74 -11.10 12.81
N VAL A 275 0.60 -11.54 13.34
CA VAL A 275 0.50 -12.01 14.74
C VAL A 275 1.42 -13.20 14.98
N GLN A 276 1.49 -14.15 14.04
CA GLN A 276 2.43 -15.27 14.11
C GLN A 276 3.89 -14.78 14.09
N LEU A 277 4.24 -13.88 13.16
CA LEU A 277 5.60 -13.33 13.06
C LEU A 277 6.03 -12.59 14.33
N ARG A 278 5.15 -11.85 15.00
CA ARG A 278 5.47 -11.20 16.29
C ARG A 278 5.83 -12.21 17.39
N LYS A 279 5.17 -13.38 17.39
CA LYS A 279 5.46 -14.46 18.35
C LYS A 279 6.79 -15.14 18.06
N GLU A 280 7.19 -15.24 16.81
CA GLU A 280 8.40 -15.95 16.39
C GLU A 280 9.64 -15.05 16.35
N LEU A 281 9.45 -13.77 16.00
CA LEU A 281 10.54 -12.80 15.77
C LEU A 281 10.71 -11.89 16.98
N HIS A 282 11.21 -12.46 18.08
CA HIS A 282 11.24 -11.79 19.38
C HIS A 282 12.06 -10.49 19.44
N LEU A 283 12.96 -10.23 18.49
CA LEU A 283 13.71 -8.96 18.44
C LEU A 283 13.08 -7.92 17.51
N ALA A 284 12.02 -8.28 16.76
CA ALA A 284 11.40 -7.39 15.79
C ALA A 284 10.21 -6.62 16.39
N ALA A 285 10.11 -5.35 16.03
CA ALA A 285 8.87 -4.58 16.05
C ALA A 285 8.19 -4.74 14.68
N ILE A 286 6.95 -5.22 14.66
CA ILE A 286 6.21 -5.47 13.42
C ILE A 286 4.87 -4.75 13.54
N THR A 287 4.62 -3.81 12.64
CA THR A 287 3.41 -3.00 12.58
C THR A 287 2.62 -3.36 11.33
N TYR A 288 1.38 -3.80 11.53
CA TYR A 288 0.40 -4.01 10.46
C TYR A 288 -0.36 -2.71 10.22
N VAL A 289 -0.60 -2.33 8.98
CA VAL A 289 -1.22 -1.05 8.60
C VAL A 289 -2.40 -1.30 7.69
N ASP A 290 -3.58 -0.87 8.13
CA ASP A 290 -4.85 -1.07 7.43
C ASP A 290 -5.09 0.00 6.36
N VAL A 291 -4.31 -0.06 5.28
CA VAL A 291 -4.49 0.82 4.13
C VAL A 291 -5.79 0.52 3.36
N TYR A 292 -6.37 -0.68 3.49
CA TYR A 292 -7.68 -1.03 2.93
C TYR A 292 -8.76 -0.07 3.43
N SER A 293 -8.90 0.04 4.75
CA SER A 293 -9.95 0.86 5.36
C SER A 293 -9.78 2.34 5.01
N VAL A 294 -8.54 2.83 4.97
CA VAL A 294 -8.22 4.20 4.58
C VAL A 294 -8.57 4.46 3.11
N LYS A 295 -8.09 3.61 2.19
CA LYS A 295 -8.38 3.74 0.75
C LYS A 295 -9.88 3.62 0.47
N TYR A 296 -10.58 2.69 1.12
CA TYR A 296 -12.03 2.54 0.97
C TYR A 296 -12.80 3.74 1.53
N SER A 297 -12.37 4.31 2.67
CA SER A 297 -12.95 5.54 3.22
C SER A 297 -12.81 6.70 2.23
N LEU A 298 -11.62 6.88 1.64
CA LEU A 298 -11.39 7.89 0.61
C LEU A 298 -12.32 7.71 -0.59
N ILE A 299 -12.43 6.48 -1.10
CA ILE A 299 -13.24 6.16 -2.29
C ILE A 299 -14.73 6.39 -2.00
N SER A 300 -15.23 5.90 -0.86
CA SER A 300 -16.64 6.00 -0.49
C SER A 300 -17.07 7.40 -0.07
N GLN A 301 -16.14 8.25 0.40
CA GLN A 301 -16.39 9.61 0.88
C GLN A 301 -15.60 10.68 0.11
N ALA A 302 -15.22 10.42 -1.14
CA ALA A 302 -14.32 11.27 -1.93
C ALA A 302 -14.71 12.76 -1.93
N LYS A 303 -15.99 13.05 -2.16
CA LYS A 303 -16.52 14.43 -2.16
C LYS A 303 -16.33 15.16 -0.83
N LYS A 304 -16.46 14.45 0.30
CA LYS A 304 -16.24 15.00 1.65
C LYS A 304 -14.78 15.37 1.87
N HIS A 305 -13.87 14.68 1.19
CA HIS A 305 -12.43 14.89 1.28
C HIS A 305 -11.87 15.77 0.16
N GLY A 306 -12.74 16.46 -0.61
CA GLY A 306 -12.32 17.41 -1.65
C GLY A 306 -12.06 16.78 -3.03
N PHE A 307 -12.25 15.49 -3.20
CA PHE A 307 -12.11 14.78 -4.47
C PHE A 307 -13.43 14.78 -5.25
N LYS A 308 -13.36 15.08 -6.55
CA LYS A 308 -14.52 15.13 -7.45
C LYS A 308 -14.88 13.77 -8.02
N GLU A 309 -13.87 12.95 -8.31
CA GLU A 309 -14.00 11.64 -8.96
C GLU A 309 -13.23 10.58 -8.16
N HIS A 310 -13.89 9.47 -7.84
CA HIS A 310 -13.33 8.40 -7.00
C HIS A 310 -12.98 7.13 -7.77
N LEU A 311 -13.87 6.68 -8.67
CA LEU A 311 -13.65 5.48 -9.50
C LEU A 311 -13.19 5.81 -10.91
N ARG A 312 -13.45 7.01 -11.44
CA ARG A 312 -13.03 7.36 -12.79
C ARG A 312 -11.54 7.72 -12.79
N ALA A 313 -10.75 7.06 -13.63
CA ALA A 313 -9.32 7.33 -13.75
C ALA A 313 -9.07 8.73 -14.35
N CYS A 314 -8.14 9.48 -13.75
CA CYS A 314 -7.72 10.79 -14.25
C CYS A 314 -7.07 10.67 -15.64
N CYS A 315 -6.14 9.74 -15.80
CA CYS A 315 -5.41 9.46 -17.01
C CYS A 315 -5.86 8.15 -17.65
N GLY A 316 -6.34 8.22 -18.89
CA GLY A 316 -6.81 7.04 -19.59
C GLY A 316 -7.68 7.40 -20.78
N HIS A 317 -8.34 6.39 -21.35
CA HIS A 317 -9.10 6.56 -22.58
C HIS A 317 -10.36 5.70 -22.60
N GLY A 318 -11.51 6.34 -22.82
CA GLY A 318 -12.77 5.66 -23.14
C GLY A 318 -13.46 4.98 -21.94
N GLY A 319 -14.66 4.47 -22.19
CA GLY A 319 -15.47 3.77 -21.17
C GLY A 319 -15.97 4.66 -20.03
N LYS A 320 -16.77 4.06 -19.14
CA LYS A 320 -17.37 4.74 -17.99
C LYS A 320 -16.30 5.22 -17.00
N TYR A 321 -15.29 4.39 -16.75
CA TYR A 321 -14.25 4.67 -15.76
C TYR A 321 -12.94 5.25 -16.34
N ASN A 322 -12.95 5.71 -17.60
CA ASN A 322 -11.77 6.21 -18.31
C ASN A 322 -10.68 5.16 -18.52
N TYR A 323 -11.05 3.89 -18.55
CA TYR A 323 -10.12 2.78 -18.58
C TYR A 323 -10.31 1.94 -19.85
N ASN A 324 -9.19 1.53 -20.45
CA ASN A 324 -9.18 0.63 -21.59
C ASN A 324 -7.99 -0.32 -21.51
N LYS A 325 -8.27 -1.63 -21.59
CA LYS A 325 -7.26 -2.68 -21.48
C LYS A 325 -6.17 -2.68 -22.57
N LYS A 326 -6.43 -2.01 -23.70
CA LYS A 326 -5.50 -1.92 -24.85
C LYS A 326 -4.73 -0.60 -24.89
N ILE A 327 -5.29 0.46 -24.30
CA ILE A 327 -4.77 1.82 -24.40
C ILE A 327 -4.78 2.42 -23.00
N GLY A 328 -3.68 2.24 -22.28
CA GLY A 328 -3.47 2.80 -20.95
C GLY A 328 -3.09 4.28 -20.99
N CYS A 329 -2.92 4.87 -19.80
CA CYS A 329 -2.44 6.23 -19.61
C CYS A 329 -1.18 6.52 -20.45
N GLY A 330 -1.10 7.68 -21.09
CA GLY A 330 0.01 8.03 -21.99
C GLY A 330 -0.07 7.38 -23.39
N GLY A 331 -1.07 6.52 -23.63
CA GLY A 331 -1.30 5.84 -24.90
C GLY A 331 -1.49 6.79 -26.09
N LYS A 332 -0.72 6.53 -27.14
CA LYS A 332 -0.75 7.25 -28.42
C LYS A 332 -1.27 6.35 -29.53
N VAL A 333 -1.90 6.95 -30.52
CA VAL A 333 -2.26 6.28 -31.80
C VAL A 333 -1.72 7.09 -32.97
N LYS A 334 -1.40 6.40 -34.07
CA LYS A 334 -0.94 7.03 -35.30
C LYS A 334 -2.16 7.37 -36.17
N ILE A 335 -2.40 8.65 -36.40
CA ILE A 335 -3.46 9.16 -37.27
C ILE A 335 -2.77 10.03 -38.33
N ASP A 336 -2.97 9.69 -39.61
CA ASP A 336 -2.35 10.38 -40.76
C ASP A 336 -0.83 10.58 -40.62
N GLY A 337 -0.14 9.54 -40.15
CA GLY A 337 1.31 9.57 -39.95
C GLY A 337 1.79 10.25 -38.66
N LYS A 338 0.92 10.97 -37.92
CA LYS A 338 1.26 11.68 -36.69
C LYS A 338 0.88 10.88 -35.45
N GLU A 339 1.76 10.87 -34.46
CA GLU A 339 1.42 10.33 -33.13
C GLU A 339 0.52 11.30 -32.38
N ILE A 340 -0.66 10.84 -31.97
CA ILE A 340 -1.61 11.62 -31.19
C ILE A 340 -1.82 10.93 -29.85
N LEU A 341 -1.58 11.67 -28.77
CA LEU A 341 -1.90 11.23 -27.41
C LEU A 341 -3.42 11.21 -27.22
N ILE A 342 -3.98 10.03 -27.00
CA ILE A 342 -5.43 9.84 -26.82
C ILE A 342 -5.82 9.47 -25.39
N ALA A 343 -4.92 8.85 -24.63
CA ALA A 343 -5.10 8.58 -23.20
C ALA A 343 -4.43 9.69 -22.38
N LYS A 344 -5.07 10.85 -22.38
CA LYS A 344 -4.57 12.07 -21.75
C LYS A 344 -4.84 12.06 -20.24
N PRO A 345 -4.02 12.75 -19.43
CA PRO A 345 -4.36 13.03 -18.05
C PRO A 345 -5.59 13.98 -17.99
N CYS A 346 -6.27 13.97 -16.85
CA CYS A 346 -7.33 14.93 -16.56
C CYS A 346 -6.73 16.33 -16.31
N LYS A 347 -7.55 17.38 -16.33
CA LYS A 347 -7.06 18.76 -16.19
C LYS A 347 -6.44 19.05 -14.82
N ASP A 348 -6.91 18.36 -13.78
CA ASP A 348 -6.52 18.61 -12.40
C ASP A 348 -6.47 17.27 -11.64
N PRO A 349 -5.28 16.62 -11.58
CA PRO A 349 -5.10 15.38 -10.83
C PRO A 349 -5.31 15.53 -9.32
N SER A 350 -5.23 16.75 -8.77
CA SER A 350 -5.31 16.99 -7.32
C SER A 350 -6.69 16.72 -6.72
N VAL A 351 -7.72 16.61 -7.56
CA VAL A 351 -9.12 16.38 -7.18
C VAL A 351 -9.66 15.03 -7.67
N VAL A 352 -8.79 14.11 -8.09
CA VAL A 352 -9.18 12.76 -8.53
C VAL A 352 -8.46 11.71 -7.69
N VAL A 353 -9.16 10.66 -7.26
CA VAL A 353 -8.56 9.61 -6.42
C VAL A 353 -7.70 8.67 -7.24
N ASN A 354 -8.21 8.21 -8.39
CA ASN A 354 -7.59 7.18 -9.21
C ASN A 354 -6.82 7.81 -10.39
N TRP A 355 -5.56 7.43 -10.56
CA TRP A 355 -4.69 7.93 -11.61
C TRP A 355 -4.96 7.26 -12.95
N ASP A 356 -4.77 5.94 -13.09
CA ASP A 356 -4.70 5.25 -14.39
C ASP A 356 -5.59 4.00 -14.51
N GLY A 357 -6.49 3.80 -13.56
CA GLY A 357 -7.35 2.63 -13.44
C GLY A 357 -6.83 1.59 -12.45
N VAL A 358 -5.64 1.80 -11.87
CA VAL A 358 -5.04 0.92 -10.87
C VAL A 358 -4.50 1.74 -9.69
N HIS A 359 -3.74 2.79 -9.97
CA HIS A 359 -2.98 3.52 -8.96
C HIS A 359 -3.71 4.76 -8.45
N LEU A 360 -3.32 5.24 -7.27
CA LEU A 360 -3.77 6.52 -6.74
C LEU A 360 -3.03 7.68 -7.38
N THR A 361 -3.67 8.84 -7.43
CA THR A 361 -2.96 10.11 -7.68
C THR A 361 -2.07 10.47 -6.50
N GLN A 362 -1.12 11.38 -6.69
CA GLN A 362 -0.27 11.89 -5.62
C GLN A 362 -1.12 12.52 -4.51
N ALA A 363 -2.16 13.27 -4.86
CA ALA A 363 -3.05 13.89 -3.88
C ALA A 363 -3.75 12.84 -3.02
N ALA A 364 -4.21 11.75 -3.62
CA ALA A 364 -4.79 10.63 -2.89
C ALA A 364 -3.75 9.87 -2.06
N ASN A 365 -2.53 9.64 -2.58
CA ASN A 365 -1.43 9.06 -1.80
C ASN A 365 -1.09 9.89 -0.56
N LYS A 366 -1.02 11.22 -0.71
CA LYS A 366 -0.80 12.14 0.42
C LYS A 366 -1.92 12.06 1.45
N TRP A 367 -3.17 12.04 0.99
CA TRP A 367 -4.31 11.90 1.89
C TRP A 367 -4.25 10.58 2.68
N VAL A 368 -3.96 9.46 2.00
CA VAL A 368 -3.79 8.15 2.65
C VAL A 368 -2.66 8.18 3.67
N PHE A 369 -1.51 8.77 3.30
CA PHE A 369 -0.38 8.95 4.21
C PHE A 369 -0.77 9.68 5.50
N ASP A 370 -1.47 10.81 5.37
CA ASP A 370 -1.90 11.64 6.50
C ASP A 370 -2.81 10.88 7.48
N GLN A 371 -3.51 9.84 7.03
CA GLN A 371 -4.35 9.02 7.91
C GLN A 371 -3.56 7.92 8.63
N ILE A 372 -2.47 7.40 8.06
CA ILE A 372 -1.75 6.25 8.63
C ILE A 372 -0.56 6.65 9.50
N VAL A 373 -0.02 7.86 9.31
CA VAL A 373 1.25 8.28 9.92
C VAL A 373 1.21 8.36 11.45
N ASP A 374 0.04 8.65 12.02
CA ASP A 374 -0.16 8.76 13.47
C ASP A 374 -0.44 7.41 14.16
N GLY A 375 -0.55 6.32 13.39
CA GLY A 375 -0.83 4.99 13.92
C GLY A 375 -2.32 4.69 14.15
N SER A 376 -3.24 5.59 13.80
CA SER A 376 -4.69 5.38 13.97
C SER A 376 -5.22 4.17 13.20
N PHE A 377 -4.55 3.81 12.10
CA PHE A 377 -4.87 2.66 11.27
C PHE A 377 -3.82 1.54 11.37
N SER A 378 -3.00 1.55 12.42
CA SER A 378 -2.02 0.50 12.64
C SER A 378 -2.40 -0.41 13.79
N ASP A 379 -1.91 -1.65 13.72
CA ASP A 379 -1.94 -2.64 14.78
C ASP A 379 -0.49 -3.04 15.03
N PRO A 380 0.09 -2.82 16.23
CA PRO A 380 -0.45 -1.98 17.31
C PRO A 380 -0.67 -0.52 16.86
N PRO A 381 -1.50 0.28 17.55
CA PRO A 381 -1.76 1.68 17.19
C PRO A 381 -0.56 2.57 17.56
N ILE A 382 0.44 2.60 16.68
CA ILE A 382 1.72 3.27 16.89
C ILE A 382 2.06 4.18 15.70
N PRO A 383 2.43 5.45 15.95
CA PRO A 383 2.91 6.32 14.89
C PRO A 383 4.10 5.75 14.11
N LEU A 384 4.23 6.15 12.86
CA LEU A 384 5.34 5.74 11.98
C LEU A 384 6.72 6.02 12.60
N ASN A 385 6.89 7.20 13.20
CA ASN A 385 8.14 7.60 13.87
C ASN A 385 8.40 6.89 15.20
N MET A 386 7.53 5.95 15.58
CA MET A 386 7.65 5.11 16.76
C MET A 386 7.73 3.61 16.38
N ALA A 387 7.68 3.26 15.09
CA ALA A 387 7.57 1.88 14.60
C ALA A 387 8.74 0.93 14.95
N CYS A 388 9.81 1.41 15.59
CA CYS A 388 10.89 0.58 16.12
C CYS A 388 10.61 0.03 17.52
N HIS A 389 9.58 0.52 18.21
CA HIS A 389 9.21 0.06 19.53
C HIS A 389 8.40 -1.22 19.45
N LYS A 390 8.82 -2.23 20.23
CA LYS A 390 8.05 -3.47 20.37
C LYS A 390 6.86 -3.24 21.27
N HIS A 391 5.72 -3.78 20.87
CA HIS A 391 4.55 -3.95 21.74
C HIS A 391 4.41 -5.43 22.07
N LEU A 392 4.28 -5.71 23.37
CA LEU A 392 4.06 -7.04 23.90
C LEU A 392 2.61 -7.48 23.75
#